data_AF-A0A1Z9N4F1-F1
#
_entry.id   AF-A0A1Z9N4F1-F1
#
_cell.length_a   1.000
_cell.length_b   1.000
_cell.length_c   1.000
_cell.angle_alpha   90.00
_cell.angle_beta   90.00
_cell.angle_gamma   90.00
#
_symmetry.space_group_name_H-M   'P 1'
#
loop_
_entity.id
_entity.type
_entity.pdbx_description
1 polymer ?
#
loop_
_entity_poly.entity_id
_entity_poly.type
_entity_poly.pdbx_seq_one_letter_code
_entity_poly.pdbx_strand_id
1 'polypeptide(L)' 'EGIELALGFHAANNIMTALFVTSSWTVFQTESILIDISEPTLGGETFFSLFILYPGFIFLMSRKFNWSGWKNKLISKL' A
#
# COMPACT_ATOMS: atom_id res chain seq x y z
N GLU A 1 -16.93 -9.25 14.72
CA GLU A 1 -16.49 -8.28 15.75
C GLU A 1 -15.01 -8.00 15.52
N GLY A 2 -14.63 -6.75 15.17
CA GLY A 2 -13.24 -6.41 14.82
C GLY A 2 -13.08 -5.52 13.58
N ILE A 3 -14.17 -5.22 12.89
CA ILE A 3 -14.18 -4.25 11.78
C ILE A 3 -13.91 -2.84 12.33
N GLU A 4 -14.43 -2.53 13.51
CA GLU A 4 -14.30 -1.23 14.16
C GLU A 4 -12.83 -0.89 14.43
N LEU A 5 -12.05 -1.87 14.90
CA LEU A 5 -10.61 -1.71 15.14
C LEU A 5 -9.85 -1.53 13.82
N ALA A 6 -10.13 -2.36 12.82
CA ALA A 6 -9.50 -2.26 11.51
C ALA A 6 -9.80 -0.91 10.82
N LEU A 7 -11.04 -0.43 10.93
CA LEU A 7 -11.47 0.85 10.39
C LEU A 7 -10.81 2.02 11.14
N GLY A 8 -10.73 1.94 12.47
CA GLY A 8 -10.02 2.93 13.29
C GLY A 8 -8.53 3.02 12.95
N PHE A 9 -7.85 1.88 12.79
CA PHE A 9 -6.44 1.84 12.37
C PHE A 9 -6.24 2.40 10.96
N HIS A 10 -7.14 2.06 10.02
CA HIS A 10 -7.08 2.60 8.66
C HIS A 10 -7.27 4.11 8.65
N ALA A 11 -8.26 4.64 9.40
CA ALA A 11 -8.47 6.08 9.53
C ALA A 11 -7.26 6.78 10.18
N ALA A 12 -6.71 6.22 11.26
CA ALA A 12 -5.55 6.78 11.93
C ALA A 12 -4.31 6.81 11.03
N ASN A 13 -4.02 5.73 10.28
CA ASN A 13 -2.91 5.70 9.34
C ASN A 13 -3.07 6.72 8.21
N ASN A 14 -4.30 6.90 7.70
CA ASN A 14 -4.56 7.85 6.63
C ASN A 14 -4.42 9.29 7.13
N ILE A 15 -4.93 9.61 8.32
CA ILE A 15 -4.74 10.94 8.94
C ILE A 15 -3.25 11.19 9.20
N MET A 16 -2.54 10.20 9.74
CA MET A 16 -1.12 10.36 10.02
C MET A 16 -0.32 10.63 8.75
N THR A 17 -0.58 9.86 7.69
CA THR A 17 0.04 10.05 6.39
C THR A 17 -0.30 11.43 5.82
N ALA A 18 -1.58 11.81 5.81
CA ALA A 18 -2.04 13.09 5.27
C ALA A 18 -1.43 14.31 5.99
N LEU A 19 -1.20 14.22 7.30
CA LEU A 19 -0.58 15.30 8.06
C LEU A 19 0.93 15.39 7.86
N PHE A 20 1.60 14.25 7.66
CA PHE A 20 3.05 14.23 7.62
C PHE A 20 3.63 14.33 6.23
N VAL A 21 3.04 13.65 5.24
CA VAL A 21 3.67 13.50 3.92
C VAL A 21 2.69 13.74 2.78
N THR A 22 3.13 14.49 1.77
CA THR A 22 2.49 14.60 0.46
C THR A 22 3.54 14.80 -0.62
N SER A 23 3.16 14.69 -1.89
CA SER A 23 4.04 14.95 -3.03
C SER A 23 3.40 15.95 -3.99
N SER A 24 4.19 16.88 -4.53
CA SER A 24 3.71 17.91 -5.48
C SER A 24 3.22 17.33 -6.81
N TRP A 25 3.59 16.08 -7.11
CA TRP A 25 3.30 15.39 -8.35
C TRP A 25 2.18 14.33 -8.21
N THR A 26 1.68 14.05 -7.01
CA THR A 26 0.55 13.12 -6.82
C THR A 26 -0.80 13.81 -7.10
N VAL A 27 -1.79 13.04 -7.55
CA VAL A 27 -3.15 13.55 -7.85
C VAL A 27 -3.85 14.07 -6.59
N PHE A 28 -3.66 13.37 -5.46
CA PHE A 28 -4.17 13.82 -4.18
C PHE A 28 -3.05 14.56 -3.44
N GLN A 29 -3.33 15.82 -3.10
CA GLN A 29 -2.44 16.70 -2.36
C GLN A 29 -3.18 17.23 -1.14
N THR A 30 -2.49 17.34 -0.04
CA THR A 30 -3.01 17.86 1.23
C THR A 30 -1.94 18.67 1.91
N GLU A 31 -2.34 19.66 2.71
CA GLU A 31 -1.41 20.38 3.57
C GLU A 31 -0.74 19.37 4.52
N SER A 32 0.59 19.29 4.45
CA SER A 32 1.39 18.33 5.21
C SER A 32 2.74 18.93 5.61
N ILE A 33 3.36 18.36 6.64
CA ILE A 33 4.64 18.87 7.17
C ILE A 33 5.79 18.63 6.19
N LEU A 34 5.80 17.49 5.50
CA LEU A 34 6.85 17.08 4.57
C LEU A 34 6.27 16.97 3.16
N ILE A 35 6.67 17.91 2.31
CA ILE A 35 6.23 17.95 0.92
C ILE A 35 7.40 17.51 0.04
N ASP A 36 7.23 16.38 -0.65
CA ASP A 36 8.16 15.92 -1.66
C ASP A 36 7.95 16.70 -2.96
N ILE A 37 8.97 17.46 -3.36
CA ILE A 37 9.01 18.27 -4.58
C ILE A 37 10.00 17.72 -5.62
N SER A 38 10.52 16.50 -5.40
CA SER A 38 11.43 15.85 -6.33
C SER A 38 10.75 15.46 -7.64
N GLU A 39 11.54 15.20 -8.69
CA GLU A 39 11.02 14.69 -9.95
C GLU A 39 10.45 13.28 -9.77
N PRO A 40 9.23 13.00 -10.27
CA PRO A 40 8.64 11.67 -10.15
C PRO A 40 9.46 10.67 -10.95
N THR A 41 10.02 9.67 -10.28
CA THR A 41 10.77 8.59 -10.93
C THR A 41 10.30 7.22 -10.47
N LEU A 42 10.27 6.27 -11.40
CA LEU A 42 10.05 4.85 -11.10
C LEU A 42 11.42 4.23 -10.83
N GLY A 43 11.83 4.24 -9.57
CA GLY A 43 13.09 3.66 -9.11
C GLY A 43 13.07 2.13 -9.04
N GLY A 44 14.25 1.54 -8.81
CA GLY A 44 14.40 0.10 -8.64
C GLY A 44 13.61 -0.45 -7.44
N GLU A 45 13.39 0.38 -6.43
CA GLU A 45 12.55 0.11 -5.26
C GLU A 45 11.08 -0.13 -5.62
N THR A 46 10.56 0.54 -6.65
CA THR A 46 9.20 0.31 -7.15
C THR A 46 9.08 -1.09 -7.75
N PHE A 47 10.04 -1.48 -8.60
CA PHE A 47 10.09 -2.81 -9.18
C PHE A 47 10.26 -3.90 -8.10
N PHE A 48 11.17 -3.70 -7.16
CA PHE A 48 11.38 -4.61 -6.04
C PHE A 48 10.09 -4.79 -5.22
N SER A 49 9.40 -3.69 -4.91
CA SER A 49 8.15 -3.75 -4.14
C SER A 49 7.05 -4.51 -4.87
N LEU A 50 6.85 -4.21 -6.17
CA LEU A 50 5.77 -4.79 -6.98
C LEU A 50 5.98 -6.28 -7.28
N PHE A 51 7.20 -6.69 -7.62
CA PHE A 51 7.46 -8.05 -8.13
C PHE A 51 8.06 -9.00 -7.09
N ILE A 52 8.67 -8.48 -6.02
CA ILE A 52 9.31 -9.31 -4.99
C ILE A 52 8.57 -9.17 -3.66
N LEU A 53 8.43 -7.95 -3.14
CA LEU A 53 7.93 -7.73 -1.78
C LEU A 53 6.45 -8.10 -1.65
N TYR A 54 5.55 -7.56 -2.50
CA TYR A 54 4.12 -7.86 -2.40
C TYR A 54 3.78 -9.33 -2.74
N PRO A 55 4.29 -9.95 -3.82
CA PRO A 55 4.02 -11.36 -4.09
C PRO A 55 4.58 -12.27 -2.99
N GLY A 56 5.78 -11.95 -2.47
CA GLY A 56 6.38 -12.65 -1.34
C GLY A 56 5.51 -12.57 -0.08
N PHE A 57 5.00 -11.39 0.24
CA PHE A 57 4.07 -11.21 1.37
C PHE A 57 2.79 -12.04 1.20
N ILE A 58 2.15 -12.01 0.02
CA ILE A 58 0.94 -12.80 -0.24
C ILE A 58 1.23 -14.30 -0.13
N PHE A 59 2.37 -14.75 -0.66
CA PHE A 59 2.80 -16.13 -0.52
C PHE A 59 2.95 -16.53 0.96
N LEU A 60 3.66 -15.72 1.76
CA LEU A 60 3.82 -15.95 3.20
C LEU A 60 2.47 -15.99 3.93
N MET A 61 1.58 -15.03 3.67
CA MET A 61 0.25 -14.99 4.29
C MET A 61 -0.61 -16.18 3.86
N SER A 62 -0.53 -16.60 2.60
CA SER A 62 -1.26 -17.76 2.10
C SER A 62 -0.85 -19.04 2.81
N ARG A 63 0.43 -19.20 3.12
CA ARG A 63 0.93 -20.35 3.88
C ARG A 63 0.58 -20.27 5.36
N LYS A 64 0.73 -19.09 5.98
CA LYS A 64 0.46 -18.89 7.40
C LYS A 64 -1.01 -19.07 7.75
N PHE A 65 -1.91 -18.59 6.89
CA PHE A 65 -3.36 -18.57 7.13
C PHE A 65 -4.14 -19.53 6.24
N ASN A 66 -3.46 -20.41 5.50
CA ASN A 66 -4.06 -21.36 4.55
C ASN A 66 -5.04 -20.71 3.56
N TRP A 67 -4.74 -19.47 3.11
CA TRP A 67 -5.58 -18.82 2.11
C TRP A 67 -5.50 -19.55 0.79
N SER A 68 -6.65 -19.95 0.25
CA SER A 68 -6.80 -20.57 -1.07
C SER A 68 -7.39 -19.56 -2.07
N GLY A 69 -7.25 -19.84 -3.37
CA GLY A 69 -7.86 -19.01 -4.43
C GLY A 69 -7.26 -17.61 -4.63
N TRP A 70 -6.25 -17.20 -3.86
CA TRP A 70 -5.60 -15.88 -4.01
C TRP A 70 -4.98 -15.66 -5.39
N LYS A 71 -4.48 -16.73 -6.04
CA LYS A 71 -3.94 -16.67 -7.40
C LYS A 71 -4.99 -16.20 -8.41
N ASN A 72 -6.21 -16.71 -8.32
CA ASN A 72 -7.33 -16.33 -9.18
C ASN A 72 -7.80 -14.89 -8.92
N LYS A 73 -7.56 -14.35 -7.72
CA LYS A 73 -7.88 -12.96 -7.38
C LYS A 73 -6.80 -11.99 -7.86
N LEU A 74 -5.54 -12.39 -7.84
CA LEU A 74 -4.42 -11.59 -8.34
C LEU A 74 -4.39 -11.53 -9.86
N ILE A 75 -4.69 -12.65 -10.51
CA ILE A 75 -4.73 -12.77 -11.95
C ILE A 75 -6.20 -12.96 -12.28
N SER A 76 -6.93 -11.84 -12.37
CA SER A 76 -8.26 -11.86 -13.00
C SER A 76 -8.12 -12.51 -14.37
N LYS A 77 -9.08 -13.32 -14.78
CA LYS A 77 -9.17 -13.75 -16.18
C LYS A 77 -9.27 -12.48 -17.03
N LEU A 78 -8.28 -12.25 -17.87
CA LEU A 78 -8.42 -11.36 -19.03
C LEU A 78 -9.50 -11.92 -19.97
#